data_AF-A0A379THA0-F1
#
_entry.id   AF-A0A379THA0-F1
#
_cell.length_a   1.000
_cell.length_b   1.000
_cell.length_c   1.000
_cell.angle_alpha   90.00
_cell.angle_beta   90.00
_cell.angle_gamma   90.00
#
_symmetry.space_group_name_H-M   'P 1'
#
loop_
_entity.id
_entity.type
_entity.pdbx_description
1 polymer ?
#
loop_
_entity_poly.entity_id
_entity_poly.type
_entity_poly.pdbx_seq_one_letter_code
_entity_poly.pdbx_strand_id
1 'polypeptide(L)'
;MARLSISTRPAAWGDVTSLMLGPMVAACGGYVPMISGRGLGHTGGTLDKLEAIPGFDIFPDDNRFRDIIQDVGVAIIGQTNSLAPADKRFYATRDITATVDSIPLITGSILAKKLAEGLDALVMDVKVGSGAFMPTYELSEALAEAIVGVANGAGGSHYGAVN
;
A
#
# COMPACT_ATOMS: atom_id res chain seq x y z
N MET A 1 3.49 -13.02 16.50
CA MET A 1 4.02 -13.17 15.13
C MET A 1 3.71 -11.86 14.41
N ALA A 2 4.67 -11.29 13.67
CA ALA A 2 4.55 -9.92 13.17
C ALA A 2 3.63 -9.81 11.93
N ARG A 3 2.70 -8.87 11.97
CA ARG A 3 1.88 -8.41 10.84
C ARG A 3 2.65 -7.34 10.08
N LEU A 4 3.14 -7.70 8.89
CA LEU A 4 3.90 -6.80 8.02
C LEU A 4 3.03 -6.43 6.82
N SER A 5 2.84 -5.14 6.57
CA SER A 5 2.33 -4.69 5.26
C SER A 5 3.51 -4.20 4.43
N ILE A 6 3.53 -4.64 3.17
CA ILE A 6 4.41 -4.09 2.15
C ILE A 6 3.51 -3.25 1.27
N SER A 7 3.84 -1.97 1.11
CA SER A 7 3.05 -1.09 0.28
C SER A 7 3.93 -0.43 -0.76
N THR A 8 3.67 -0.79 -2.01
CA THR A 8 4.21 -0.08 -3.17
C THR A 8 3.12 0.87 -3.69
N ARG A 9 3.46 2.15 -3.89
CA ARG A 9 2.56 3.11 -4.56
C ARG A 9 2.84 3.08 -6.07
N PRO A 10 1.81 3.19 -6.92
CA PRO A 10 1.92 2.90 -8.33
C PRO A 10 2.60 4.07 -9.00
N ALA A 11 3.89 3.89 -9.27
CA ALA A 11 4.66 4.87 -9.99
C ALA A 11 5.89 4.25 -10.65
N ALA A 12 5.82 2.95 -10.93
CA ALA A 12 6.76 2.27 -11.80
C ALA A 12 5.97 1.31 -12.69
N TRP A 13 6.17 1.44 -13.99
CA TRP A 13 5.58 0.54 -14.97
C TRP A 13 5.98 -0.89 -14.64
N GLY A 14 4.99 -1.78 -14.50
CA GLY A 14 5.27 -3.20 -14.29
C GLY A 14 5.69 -3.62 -12.88
N ASP A 15 5.51 -2.80 -11.84
CA ASP A 15 5.92 -3.18 -10.47
C ASP A 15 5.26 -4.47 -9.95
N VAL A 16 6.04 -5.54 -9.82
CA VAL A 16 5.61 -6.85 -9.31
C VAL A 16 6.08 -7.13 -7.89
N THR A 17 6.68 -6.14 -7.22
CA THR A 17 7.32 -6.32 -5.90
C THR A 17 6.35 -6.91 -4.90
N SER A 18 5.13 -6.36 -4.81
CA SER A 18 4.08 -6.88 -3.92
C SER A 18 3.71 -8.34 -4.18
N LEU A 19 3.73 -8.78 -5.45
CA LEU A 19 3.40 -10.15 -5.85
C LEU A 19 4.49 -11.15 -5.46
N MET A 20 5.76 -10.71 -5.44
CA MET A 20 6.90 -11.56 -5.09
C MET A 20 7.18 -11.54 -3.59
N LEU A 21 7.19 -10.34 -2.98
CA LEU A 21 7.60 -10.16 -1.59
C LEU A 21 6.59 -10.74 -0.61
N GLY A 22 5.29 -10.67 -0.92
CA GLY A 22 4.24 -11.24 -0.07
C GLY A 22 4.44 -12.73 0.22
N PRO A 23 4.52 -13.59 -0.82
CA PRO A 23 4.81 -15.01 -0.64
C PRO A 23 6.16 -15.30 0.03
N MET A 24 7.20 -14.51 -0.26
CA MET A 24 8.52 -14.68 0.38
C MET A 24 8.45 -14.45 1.89
N VAL A 25 7.76 -13.39 2.33
CA VAL A 25 7.57 -13.10 3.76
C VAL A 25 6.69 -14.15 4.42
N ALA A 26 5.62 -14.59 3.75
CA ALA A 26 4.74 -15.65 4.25
C ALA A 26 5.51 -16.97 4.44
N ALA A 27 6.39 -17.33 3.51
CA ALA A 27 7.26 -18.51 3.61
C ALA A 27 8.25 -18.43 4.79
N CYS A 28 8.60 -17.21 5.25
CA CYS A 28 9.38 -16.98 6.45
C CYS A 28 8.54 -16.91 7.75
N GLY A 29 7.23 -17.17 7.68
CA GLY A 29 6.32 -17.15 8.83
C GLY A 29 5.75 -15.77 9.17
N GLY A 30 5.88 -14.78 8.29
CA GLY A 30 5.22 -13.48 8.45
C GLY A 30 3.76 -13.51 7.99
N TYR A 31 2.94 -12.61 8.54
CA TYR A 31 1.58 -12.38 8.04
C TYR A 31 1.54 -11.10 7.21
N VAL A 32 1.05 -11.19 5.97
CA VAL A 32 1.02 -10.08 4.99
C VAL A 32 -0.42 -9.78 4.56
N PRO A 33 -1.19 -9.03 5.37
CA PRO A 33 -2.47 -8.48 4.96
C PRO A 33 -2.25 -7.25 4.09
N MET A 34 -2.46 -7.37 2.79
CA MET A 34 -2.23 -6.28 1.84
C MET A 34 -3.55 -5.80 1.22
N ILE A 35 -3.96 -4.60 1.60
CA ILE A 35 -5.02 -3.88 0.89
C ILE A 35 -4.37 -3.03 -0.20
N SER A 36 -4.66 -3.36 -1.46
CA SER A 36 -4.14 -2.70 -2.65
C SER A 36 -5.21 -1.84 -3.30
N GLY A 37 -4.79 -0.80 -4.01
CA GLY A 37 -5.63 -0.07 -4.95
C GLY A 37 -5.52 -0.65 -6.37
N ARG A 38 -6.39 -0.16 -7.27
CA ARG A 38 -6.19 -0.31 -8.72
C ARG A 38 -5.13 0.67 -9.23
N GLY A 39 -4.67 0.45 -10.46
CA GLY A 39 -3.79 1.36 -11.17
C GLY A 39 -4.37 2.78 -11.30
N LEU A 40 -3.48 3.77 -11.43
CA LEU A 40 -3.84 5.18 -11.63
C LEU A 40 -3.18 5.69 -12.92
N GLY A 41 -3.95 6.40 -13.74
CA GLY A 41 -3.47 6.95 -15.01
C GLY A 41 -2.97 5.86 -15.97
N HIS A 42 -1.73 5.98 -16.43
CA HIS A 42 -1.11 5.03 -17.38
C HIS A 42 -0.44 3.82 -16.71
N THR A 43 -0.55 3.66 -15.38
CA THR A 43 0.10 2.57 -14.64
C THR A 43 -0.90 1.50 -14.25
N GLY A 44 -0.59 0.23 -14.51
CA GLY A 44 -1.38 -0.92 -14.03
C GLY A 44 -1.06 -1.25 -12.56
N GLY A 45 -2.09 -1.49 -11.74
CA GLY A 45 -1.95 -1.80 -10.32
C GLY A 45 -1.79 -3.30 -10.03
N THR A 46 -1.40 -3.63 -8.80
CA THR A 46 -1.27 -5.02 -8.33
C THR A 46 -2.58 -5.80 -8.47
N LEU A 47 -3.72 -5.17 -8.19
CA LEU A 47 -5.03 -5.79 -8.35
C LEU A 47 -5.35 -6.14 -9.79
N ASP A 48 -5.04 -5.24 -10.73
CA ASP A 48 -5.34 -5.45 -12.14
C ASP A 48 -4.55 -6.66 -12.69
N LYS A 49 -3.35 -6.93 -12.13
CA LYS A 49 -2.55 -8.13 -12.44
C LYS A 49 -3.14 -9.41 -11.85
N LEU A 50 -3.69 -9.34 -10.65
CA LEU A 50 -4.32 -10.50 -9.98
C LEU A 50 -5.64 -10.88 -10.66
N GLU A 51 -6.44 -9.90 -11.10
CA GLU A 51 -7.68 -10.16 -11.86
C GLU A 51 -7.44 -10.83 -13.21
N ALA A 52 -6.22 -10.75 -13.76
CA ALA A 52 -5.88 -11.48 -14.98
C ALA A 52 -5.85 -13.01 -14.76
N ILE A 53 -5.82 -13.48 -13.51
CA ILE A 53 -5.89 -14.90 -13.15
C ILE A 53 -7.37 -15.33 -13.13
N PRO A 54 -7.79 -16.26 -14.00
CA PRO A 54 -9.19 -16.69 -14.06
C PRO A 54 -9.69 -17.23 -12.71
N GLY A 55 -10.79 -16.65 -12.22
CA GLY A 55 -11.43 -17.07 -10.96
C GLY A 55 -10.78 -16.51 -9.69
N PHE A 56 -9.80 -15.61 -9.78
CA PHE A 56 -9.25 -14.94 -8.61
C PHE A 56 -10.26 -13.93 -8.04
N ASP A 57 -10.65 -14.13 -6.78
CA ASP A 57 -11.52 -13.19 -6.06
C ASP A 57 -10.67 -12.11 -5.38
N ILE A 58 -10.74 -10.87 -5.89
CA ILE A 58 -10.05 -9.71 -5.33
C ILE A 58 -10.85 -8.99 -4.22
N PHE A 59 -12.09 -9.40 -3.94
CA PHE A 59 -12.93 -8.82 -2.89
C PHE A 59 -13.56 -9.89 -1.99
N PRO A 60 -12.75 -10.73 -1.32
CA PRO A 60 -13.28 -11.68 -0.35
C PRO A 60 -13.91 -10.93 0.83
N ASP A 61 -14.85 -11.58 1.51
CA ASP A 61 -15.39 -11.07 2.77
C ASP A 61 -14.34 -11.10 3.91
N ASP A 62 -14.62 -10.36 4.98
CA ASP A 62 -13.70 -10.22 6.13
C ASP A 62 -13.34 -11.54 6.80
N ASN A 63 -14.24 -12.54 6.80
CA ASN A 63 -13.97 -13.85 7.40
C ASN A 63 -13.01 -14.62 6.49
N ARG A 64 -13.33 -14.69 5.19
CA ARG A 64 -12.49 -15.36 4.20
C ARG A 64 -11.10 -14.73 4.12
N PHE A 65 -11.00 -13.41 4.22
CA PHE A 65 -9.73 -12.69 4.28
C PHE A 65 -8.88 -13.13 5.48
N ARG A 66 -9.48 -13.22 6.67
CA ARG A 66 -8.78 -13.69 7.88
C ARG A 66 -8.33 -15.15 7.75
N ASP A 67 -9.19 -16.01 7.22
CA ASP A 67 -8.87 -17.43 7.02
C ASP A 67 -7.68 -17.61 6.08
N ILE A 68 -7.65 -16.88 4.95
CA ILE A 68 -6.53 -16.92 3.99
C ILE A 68 -5.24 -16.46 4.67
N ILE A 69 -5.27 -15.37 5.43
CA ILE A 69 -4.10 -14.88 6.15
C ILE A 69 -3.61 -15.92 7.17
N GLN A 70 -4.51 -16.59 7.90
CA GLN A 70 -4.12 -17.59 8.89
C GLN A 70 -3.53 -18.86 8.26
N ASP A 71 -4.09 -19.30 7.12
CA ASP A 71 -3.71 -20.54 6.44
C ASP A 71 -2.47 -20.36 5.55
N VAL A 72 -2.47 -19.32 4.70
CA VAL A 72 -1.45 -19.10 3.67
C VAL A 72 -0.40 -18.07 4.08
N GLY A 73 -0.71 -17.18 5.04
CA GLY A 73 0.19 -16.12 5.50
C GLY A 73 0.16 -14.84 4.66
N VAL A 74 -0.45 -14.84 3.46
CA VAL A 74 -0.54 -13.66 2.59
C VAL A 74 -1.91 -13.56 1.92
N ALA A 75 -2.45 -12.35 1.85
CA ALA A 75 -3.62 -12.03 1.05
C ALA A 75 -3.49 -10.61 0.48
N ILE A 76 -3.72 -10.48 -0.83
CA ILE A 76 -3.74 -9.20 -1.55
C ILE A 76 -5.17 -8.98 -2.03
N ILE A 77 -5.85 -7.99 -1.45
CA ILE A 77 -7.26 -7.72 -1.70
C ILE A 77 -7.48 -6.26 -2.09
N GLY A 78 -8.62 -5.99 -2.71
CA GLY A 78 -9.04 -4.63 -3.03
C GLY A 78 -9.49 -3.84 -1.81
N GLN A 79 -9.55 -2.52 -1.96
CA GLN A 79 -10.07 -1.63 -0.93
C GLN A 79 -11.55 -1.94 -0.65
N THR A 80 -11.86 -2.31 0.59
CA THR A 80 -13.24 -2.41 1.08
C THR A 80 -13.78 -1.01 1.41
N ASN A 81 -15.10 -0.82 1.33
CA ASN A 81 -15.74 0.49 1.57
C ASN A 81 -15.64 0.96 3.04
N SER A 82 -15.22 0.10 3.97
CA SER A 82 -15.13 0.39 5.40
C SER A 82 -13.80 1.03 5.82
N LEU A 83 -12.73 0.89 5.02
CA LEU A 83 -11.39 1.36 5.42
C LEU A 83 -11.17 2.84 5.04
N ALA A 84 -10.85 3.67 6.04
CA ALA A 84 -10.52 5.09 5.87
C ALA A 84 -11.49 5.91 4.97
N PRO A 85 -12.81 5.98 5.31
CA PRO A 85 -13.82 6.62 4.45
C PRO A 85 -13.60 8.11 4.20
N ALA A 86 -12.92 8.81 5.13
CA ALA A 86 -12.55 10.20 4.97
C ALA A 86 -11.44 10.37 3.91
N ASP A 87 -10.43 9.50 3.91
CA ASP A 87 -9.35 9.53 2.92
C ASP A 87 -9.89 9.34 1.50
N LYS A 88 -10.84 8.41 1.30
CA LYS A 88 -11.48 8.20 0.00
C LYS A 88 -12.11 9.48 -0.55
N ARG A 89 -12.81 10.23 0.30
CA ARG A 89 -13.43 11.52 -0.10
C ARG A 89 -12.38 12.58 -0.40
N PHE A 90 -11.39 12.74 0.47
CA PHE A 90 -10.29 13.68 0.24
C PHE A 90 -9.50 13.37 -1.02
N TYR A 91 -9.22 12.10 -1.28
CA TYR A 91 -8.51 11.67 -2.48
C TYR A 91 -9.29 12.01 -3.75
N ALA A 92 -10.59 11.71 -3.79
CA ALA A 92 -11.45 12.04 -4.94
C ALA A 92 -11.49 13.56 -5.22
N THR A 93 -11.51 14.40 -4.18
CA THR A 93 -11.45 15.86 -4.35
C THR A 93 -10.07 16.31 -4.85
N ARG A 94 -8.99 15.71 -4.36
CA ARG A 94 -7.63 16.07 -4.78
C ARG A 94 -7.36 15.78 -6.25
N ASP A 95 -7.89 14.67 -6.75
CA ASP A 95 -7.77 14.23 -8.13
C ASP A 95 -8.36 15.26 -9.12
N ILE A 96 -9.46 15.91 -8.75
CA ILE A 96 -10.15 16.91 -9.58
C ILE A 96 -9.73 18.36 -9.29
N THR A 97 -8.80 18.59 -8.35
CA THR A 97 -8.34 19.95 -7.96
C THR A 97 -6.84 20.16 -8.17
N ALA A 98 -6.13 19.21 -8.78
CA ALA A 98 -4.68 19.26 -8.97
C ALA A 98 -3.90 19.45 -7.65
N THR A 99 -4.43 18.94 -6.52
CA THR A 99 -3.77 18.98 -5.20
C THR A 99 -3.25 17.61 -4.77
N VAL A 100 -3.01 16.73 -5.74
CA VAL A 100 -2.49 15.38 -5.48
C VAL A 100 -1.02 15.45 -5.05
N ASP A 101 -0.23 16.37 -5.63
CA ASP A 101 1.24 16.45 -5.49
C ASP A 101 1.71 17.15 -4.19
N SER A 102 1.08 16.81 -3.06
CA SER A 102 1.39 17.37 -1.74
C SER A 102 1.87 16.26 -0.81
N ILE A 103 3.15 16.30 -0.41
CA ILE A 103 3.77 15.30 0.49
C ILE A 103 2.94 15.07 1.77
N PRO A 104 2.47 16.10 2.51
CA PRO A 104 1.64 15.89 3.69
C PRO A 104 0.34 15.14 3.39
N LEU A 105 -0.34 15.47 2.29
CA LEU A 105 -1.60 14.85 1.92
C LEU A 105 -1.39 13.42 1.37
N ILE A 106 -0.27 13.15 0.71
CA ILE A 106 0.11 11.80 0.27
C ILE A 106 0.40 10.92 1.49
N THR A 107 1.21 11.43 2.41
CA THR A 107 1.58 10.76 3.66
C THR A 107 0.34 10.41 4.48
N GLY A 108 -0.51 11.40 4.75
CA GLY A 108 -1.76 11.20 5.48
C GLY A 108 -2.68 10.18 4.80
N SER A 109 -2.78 10.23 3.47
CA SER A 109 -3.57 9.26 2.73
C SER A 109 -3.05 7.84 2.87
N ILE A 110 -1.75 7.62 2.68
CA ILE A 110 -1.12 6.29 2.79
C ILE A 110 -1.32 5.73 4.20
N LEU A 111 -0.94 6.51 5.21
CA LEU A 111 -0.95 6.05 6.59
C LEU A 111 -2.36 5.87 7.15
N ALA A 112 -3.36 6.66 6.73
CA ALA A 112 -4.75 6.47 7.18
C ALA A 112 -5.29 5.08 6.85
N LYS A 113 -4.87 4.50 5.72
CA LYS A 113 -5.23 3.13 5.34
C LYS A 113 -4.40 2.10 6.10
N LYS A 114 -3.08 2.28 6.13
CA LYS A 114 -2.15 1.30 6.71
C LYS A 114 -2.24 1.19 8.22
N LEU A 115 -2.47 2.29 8.93
CA LEU A 115 -2.69 2.27 10.37
C LEU A 115 -4.03 1.62 10.73
N ALA A 116 -5.05 1.77 9.87
CA ALA A 116 -6.34 1.10 10.06
C ALA A 116 -6.26 -0.43 9.88
N GLU A 117 -5.23 -0.96 9.20
CA GLU A 117 -4.97 -2.40 9.07
C GLU A 117 -4.42 -3.04 10.36
N GLY A 118 -4.00 -2.26 11.36
CA GLY A 118 -3.52 -2.77 12.65
C GLY A 118 -2.22 -3.59 12.54
N LEU A 119 -1.25 -3.04 11.80
CA LEU A 119 0.03 -3.66 11.48
C LEU A 119 1.06 -3.46 12.59
N ASP A 120 1.97 -4.43 12.74
CA ASP A 120 3.13 -4.31 13.65
C ASP A 120 4.31 -3.58 12.97
N ALA A 121 4.42 -3.74 11.65
CA ALA A 121 5.45 -3.12 10.82
C ALA A 121 4.92 -2.74 9.43
N LEU A 122 5.52 -1.72 8.82
CA LEU A 122 5.25 -1.30 7.45
C LEU A 122 6.58 -1.07 6.73
N VAL A 123 6.69 -1.66 5.54
CA VAL A 123 7.75 -1.35 4.58
C VAL A 123 7.13 -0.59 3.41
N MET A 124 7.63 0.61 3.17
CA MET A 124 7.20 1.47 2.07
C MET A 124 8.26 1.51 0.98
N ASP A 125 7.84 1.24 -0.24
CA ASP A 125 8.66 1.40 -1.44
C ASP A 125 8.34 2.75 -2.10
N VAL A 126 9.29 3.69 -2.08
CA VAL A 126 9.12 5.05 -2.60
C VAL A 126 9.90 5.21 -3.90
N LYS A 127 9.18 5.30 -5.02
CA LYS A 127 9.80 5.39 -6.35
C LYS A 127 10.20 6.81 -6.72
N VAL A 128 11.28 6.93 -7.49
CA VAL A 128 11.78 8.16 -8.10
C VAL A 128 11.80 8.07 -9.63
N GLY A 129 11.52 9.19 -10.31
CA GLY A 129 11.72 9.35 -11.76
C GLY A 129 10.48 9.76 -12.54
N SER A 130 10.58 9.77 -13.87
CA SER A 130 9.55 10.31 -14.78
C SER A 130 8.24 9.51 -14.80
N GLY A 131 8.28 8.22 -14.45
CA GLY A 131 7.09 7.40 -14.25
C GLY A 131 6.59 7.41 -12.81
N ALA A 132 7.34 8.05 -11.91
CA ALA A 132 7.08 8.04 -10.49
C ALA A 132 6.24 9.22 -10.03
N PHE A 133 5.61 9.06 -8.87
CA PHE A 133 4.86 10.13 -8.24
C PHE A 133 5.83 11.23 -7.76
N MET A 134 7.06 10.84 -7.41
CA MET A 134 8.14 11.75 -7.03
C MET A 134 9.13 11.87 -8.20
N PRO A 135 9.20 13.03 -8.88
CA PRO A 135 10.03 13.17 -10.09
C PRO A 135 11.52 13.24 -9.79
N THR A 136 11.91 13.65 -8.58
CA THR A 136 13.31 13.77 -8.15
C THR A 136 13.58 12.97 -6.88
N TYR A 137 14.85 12.64 -6.67
CA TYR A 137 15.30 11.87 -5.51
C TYR A 137 15.05 12.61 -4.21
N GLU A 138 15.24 13.93 -4.20
CA GLU A 138 15.05 14.76 -3.01
C GLU A 138 13.58 14.74 -2.57
N LEU A 139 12.65 14.72 -3.53
CA LEU A 139 11.22 14.62 -3.24
C LEU A 139 10.83 13.20 -2.76
N SER A 140 11.45 12.15 -3.31
CA SER A 140 11.20 10.77 -2.85
C SER A 140 11.74 10.56 -1.43
N GLU A 141 12.93 11.06 -1.13
CA GLU A 141 13.51 11.06 0.21
C GLU A 141 12.63 11.85 1.20
N ALA A 142 12.20 13.07 0.85
CA ALA A 142 11.31 13.86 1.70
C ALA A 142 9.97 13.16 1.97
N LEU A 143 9.41 12.44 0.99
CA LEU A 143 8.21 11.63 1.21
C LEU A 143 8.48 10.43 2.13
N ALA A 144 9.60 9.72 1.93
CA ALA A 144 10.00 8.60 2.76
C ALA A 144 10.16 9.02 4.23
N GLU A 145 10.86 10.12 4.47
CA GLU A 145 11.05 10.70 5.81
C GLU A 145 9.73 11.11 6.45
N ALA A 146 8.83 11.77 5.70
CA ALA A 146 7.53 12.18 6.20
C ALA A 146 6.68 10.97 6.63
N ILE A 147 6.66 9.91 5.82
CA ILE A 147 5.94 8.67 6.12
C ILE A 147 6.50 8.01 7.38
N VAL A 148 7.82 7.82 7.45
CA VAL A 148 8.47 7.17 8.60
C VAL A 148 8.26 8.01 9.87
N GLY A 149 8.43 9.32 9.79
CA GLY A 149 8.24 10.24 10.91
C GLY A 149 6.82 10.21 11.47
N VAL A 150 5.80 10.31 10.60
CA VAL A 150 4.40 10.28 11.04
C VAL A 150 4.01 8.90 11.56
N ALA A 151 4.45 7.82 10.91
CA ALA A 151 4.10 6.46 11.33
C ALA A 151 4.70 6.09 12.70
N ASN A 152 5.97 6.44 12.94
CA ASN A 152 6.62 6.25 14.23
C ASN A 152 5.99 7.15 15.31
N GLY A 153 5.62 8.39 14.96
CA GLY A 153 4.91 9.30 15.87
C GLY A 153 3.49 8.84 16.23
N ALA A 154 2.84 8.05 15.38
CA ALA A 154 1.51 7.49 15.62
C ALA A 154 1.50 6.22 16.50
N GLY A 155 2.65 5.83 17.07
CA GLY A 155 2.78 4.66 17.95
C GLY A 155 3.25 3.38 17.26
N GLY A 156 3.66 3.47 15.99
CA GLY A 156 4.23 2.36 15.24
C GLY A 156 5.67 2.06 15.64
N SER A 157 6.00 0.80 15.98
CA SER A 157 7.33 0.45 16.52
C SER A 157 8.38 0.09 15.45
N HIS A 158 8.00 -0.21 14.21
CA HIS A 158 8.92 -0.68 13.16
C HIS A 158 8.51 -0.26 11.73
N TYR A 159 8.59 1.04 11.41
CA TYR A 159 8.24 1.58 10.09
C TYR A 159 9.50 2.03 9.34
N GLY A 160 9.69 1.54 8.12
CA GLY A 160 10.83 1.86 7.27
C GLY A 160 10.42 2.14 5.82
N ALA A 161 11.18 3.00 5.15
CA ALA A 161 11.02 3.30 3.73
C ALA A 161 12.30 2.93 2.98
N VAL A 162 12.16 2.36 1.79
CA VAL A 162 13.23 2.02 0.87
C VAL A 162 12.99 2.74 -0.46
N ASN A 163 14.07 3.25 -1.07
CA ASN A 163 14.09 3.86 -2.40
C ASN A 163 14.67 2.87 -3.43
#